data_AF-A0A5F2BH90-F1
#
_entry.id   AF-A0A5F2BH90-F1
#
_cell.length_a   1.000
_cell.length_b   1.000
_cell.length_c   1.000
_cell.angle_alpha   90.00
_cell.angle_beta   90.00
_cell.angle_gamma   90.00
#
_symmetry.space_group_name_H-M   'P 1'
#
loop_
_entity.id
_entity.type
_entity.pdbx_description
1 polymer ?
#
loop_
_entity_poly.entity_id
_entity_poly.type
_entity_poly.pdbx_seq_one_letter_code
_entity_poly.pdbx_strand_id
1 'polypeptide(L)'
;MHKWRVKETGFDRFENKQIPGIEIRLTDEGLQFLDRGNLFFYAHEIDSIERTLKFVSSEWRSKSRKGNEIPFSEYLAAASGKVALAA
;
A
#
# COMPACT_ATOMS: atom_id res chain seq x y z
N MET A 1 -17.23 4.38 -10.46
CA MET A 1 -16.66 3.01 -10.60
C MET A 1 -15.28 2.98 -9.96
N HIS A 2 -15.16 2.33 -8.79
CA HIS A 2 -13.90 2.24 -8.06
C HIS A 2 -13.00 1.17 -8.71
N LYS A 3 -11.94 1.62 -9.41
CA LYS A 3 -10.93 0.82 -10.14
C LYS A 3 -10.02 -0.03 -9.23
N TRP A 4 -10.56 -0.71 -8.23
CA TRP A 4 -9.74 -1.51 -7.30
C TRP A 4 -10.23 -2.94 -7.07
N ARG A 5 -11.39 -3.32 -7.62
CA ARG A 5 -11.86 -4.71 -7.59
C ARG A 5 -11.97 -5.24 -9.01
N VAL A 6 -11.08 -6.16 -9.37
CA VAL A 6 -11.30 -7.10 -10.46
C VAL A 6 -11.55 -8.45 -9.80
N LYS A 7 -12.81 -8.88 -9.81
CA LYS A 7 -13.23 -10.14 -9.22
C LYS A 7 -12.97 -11.24 -10.26
N GLU A 8 -11.75 -11.77 -10.29
CA GLU A 8 -11.45 -13.03 -11.00
C GLU A 8 -11.13 -14.12 -9.99
N THR A 9 -11.77 -15.28 -10.18
CA THR A 9 -11.53 -16.51 -9.44
C THR A 9 -10.05 -16.90 -9.50
N GLY A 10 -9.34 -16.70 -8.40
CA GLY A 10 -7.99 -17.24 -8.25
C GLY A 10 -7.12 -16.44 -7.29
N PHE A 11 -7.02 -15.13 -7.46
CA PHE A 11 -6.24 -14.22 -6.61
C PHE A 11 -6.72 -12.80 -6.93
N ASP A 12 -7.05 -11.99 -5.92
CA ASP A 12 -7.34 -10.56 -6.10
C ASP A 12 -6.08 -9.87 -6.63
N ARG A 13 -5.92 -9.82 -7.96
CA ARG A 13 -4.81 -9.14 -8.64
C ARG A 13 -5.01 -7.64 -8.52
N PHE A 14 -4.42 -7.04 -7.49
CA PHE A 14 -4.06 -5.63 -7.54
C PHE A 14 -3.03 -5.45 -8.65
N GLU A 15 -3.17 -4.43 -9.51
CA GLU A 15 -2.12 -4.11 -10.49
C GLU A 15 -0.78 -3.96 -9.74
N ASN A 16 0.23 -4.73 -10.13
CA ASN A 16 1.58 -4.65 -9.59
C ASN A 16 2.15 -3.25 -9.84
N LYS A 17 1.90 -2.32 -8.93
CA LYS A 17 2.55 -1.00 -8.93
C LYS A 17 3.93 -1.15 -8.32
N GLN A 18 4.95 -1.01 -9.14
CA GLN A 18 6.32 -0.88 -8.67
C GLN A 18 6.47 0.50 -8.01
N ILE A 19 6.58 0.52 -6.69
CA ILE A 19 6.97 1.71 -5.92
C ILE A 19 8.44 1.54 -5.58
N PRO A 20 9.33 2.42 -6.08
CA PRO A 20 10.75 2.29 -5.79
C PRO A 20 11.03 2.32 -4.28
N GLY A 21 12.08 1.61 -3.87
CA GLY A 21 12.55 1.60 -2.48
C GLY A 21 11.82 0.60 -1.57
N ILE A 22 10.72 0.00 -1.99
CA ILE A 22 10.03 -1.05 -1.24
C ILE A 22 9.62 -2.21 -2.14
N GLU A 23 9.57 -3.40 -1.55
CA GLU A 23 8.90 -4.55 -2.12
C GLU A 23 7.49 -4.65 -1.52
N ILE A 24 6.49 -4.86 -2.37
CA ILE A 24 5.10 -5.02 -1.95
C ILE A 24 4.71 -6.46 -2.22
N ARG A 25 4.34 -7.20 -1.16
CA ARG A 25 3.83 -8.57 -1.27
C ARG A 25 2.39 -8.60 -0.80
N LEU A 26 1.52 -9.18 -1.62
CA LEU A 26 0.19 -9.58 -1.19
C LEU A 26 0.22 -11.09 -0.96
N THR A 27 -0.20 -11.50 0.22
CA THR A 27 -0.25 -12.89 0.67
C THR A 27 -1.65 -13.20 1.14
N ASP A 28 -1.96 -14.49 1.35
CA ASP A 28 -3.24 -14.92 1.92
C ASP A 28 -3.49 -14.34 3.32
N GLU A 29 -2.43 -13.93 4.02
CA GLU A 29 -2.49 -13.34 5.36
C GLU A 29 -2.70 -11.81 5.31
N GLY A 30 -2.28 -11.16 4.23
CA GLY A 30 -2.42 -9.71 4.07
C GLY A 30 -1.35 -9.06 3.19
N LEU A 31 -1.27 -7.73 3.28
CA LEU A 31 -0.31 -6.88 2.60
C LEU A 31 0.96 -6.71 3.45
N GLN A 32 2.12 -6.94 2.84
CA GLN A 32 3.43 -6.73 3.42
C GLN A 32 4.24 -5.74 2.59
N PHE A 33 4.86 -4.75 3.24
CA PHE A 33 5.92 -3.93 2.64
C PHE A 33 7.26 -4.27 3.26
N LEU A 34 8.25 -4.48 2.38
CA LEU A 34 9.60 -4.85 2.76
C LEU A 34 10.61 -3.82 2.23
N ASP A 35 11.63 -3.52 3.04
CA ASP A 35 12.82 -2.77 2.62
C ASP A 35 14.03 -3.71 2.65
N ARG A 36 14.59 -3.99 1.46
CA ARG A 36 15.69 -4.96 1.27
C ARG A 36 15.38 -6.33 1.91
N GLY A 37 14.14 -6.79 1.79
CA GLY A 37 13.67 -8.06 2.35
C GLY A 37 13.28 -8.02 3.85
N ASN A 38 13.45 -6.88 4.53
CA ASN A 38 13.00 -6.72 5.91
C ASN A 38 11.57 -6.20 5.95
N LEU A 39 10.66 -6.95 6.57
CA LEU A 39 9.28 -6.51 6.79
C LEU A 39 9.27 -5.29 7.71
N PHE A 40 8.66 -4.19 7.26
CA PHE A 40 8.50 -2.99 8.08
C PHE A 40 7.05 -2.55 8.23
N PHE A 41 6.14 -2.99 7.34
CA PHE A 41 4.72 -2.68 7.43
C PHE A 41 3.88 -3.89 7.02
N TYR A 42 2.79 -4.10 7.76
CA TYR A 42 1.82 -5.17 7.51
C TYR A 42 0.39 -4.68 7.77
N ALA A 43 -0.54 -5.07 6.91
CA ALA A 43 -1.97 -4.87 7.11
C ALA A 43 -2.76 -6.08 6.61
N HIS A 44 -3.75 -6.52 7.40
CA HIS A 44 -4.61 -7.66 7.05
C HIS A 44 -6.05 -7.24 6.72
N GLU A 45 -6.54 -6.15 7.30
CA GLU A 45 -7.87 -5.62 7.00
C GLU A 45 -7.91 -4.98 5.61
N ILE A 46 -8.91 -5.34 4.79
CA ILE A 46 -9.06 -4.85 3.41
C ILE A 46 -9.06 -3.32 3.36
N ASP A 47 -9.80 -2.64 4.25
CA ASP A 47 -9.88 -1.18 4.26
C ASP A 47 -8.51 -0.54 4.57
N SER A 48 -7.76 -1.14 5.50
CA SER A 48 -6.42 -0.68 5.87
C SER A 48 -5.42 -0.89 4.74
N ILE A 49 -5.53 -2.02 4.03
CA ILE A 49 -4.75 -2.33 2.81
C ILE A 49 -5.04 -1.29 1.71
N GLU A 50 -6.31 -1.05 1.38
CA GLU A 50 -6.72 -0.11 0.34
C GLU A 50 -6.24 1.32 0.64
N ARG A 51 -6.43 1.80 1.87
CA ARG A 51 -5.96 3.13 2.30
C ARG A 51 -4.46 3.27 2.17
N THR A 52 -3.72 2.25 2.62
CA THR A 52 -2.25 2.27 2.58
C THR A 52 -1.73 2.26 1.15
N LEU A 53 -2.27 1.39 0.29
CA LEU A 53 -1.90 1.33 -1.13
C LEU A 53 -2.21 2.64 -1.87
N LYS A 54 -3.36 3.26 -1.58
CA LYS A 54 -3.74 4.56 -2.14
C LYS A 54 -2.78 5.66 -1.68
N PHE A 55 -2.47 5.70 -0.39
CA PHE A 55 -1.53 6.66 0.20
C PHE A 55 -0.14 6.56 -0.43
N VAL A 56 0.49 5.38 -0.40
CA VAL A 56 1.85 5.20 -0.93
C VAL A 56 1.92 5.45 -2.45
N SER A 57 0.85 5.10 -3.19
CA SER A 57 0.73 5.44 -4.61
C SER A 57 0.68 6.96 -4.82
N SER A 58 0.00 7.69 -3.94
CA SER A 58 -0.12 9.15 -4.02
C SER A 58 1.19 9.84 -3.67
N GLU A 59 1.88 9.40 -2.62
CA GLU A 59 3.20 9.93 -2.25
C GLU A 59 4.22 9.75 -3.38
N TRP A 60 4.20 8.60 -4.05
CA TRP A 60 5.03 8.39 -5.23
C TRP A 60 4.63 9.29 -6.40
N ARG A 61 3.36 9.28 -6.81
CA ARG A 61 2.91 10.00 -8.02
C ARG A 61 2.96 11.52 -7.88
N SER A 62 2.64 12.04 -6.70
CA SER A 62 2.47 13.49 -6.49
C SER A 62 3.68 14.15 -5.86
N LYS A 63 4.46 13.41 -5.06
CA LYS A 63 5.62 13.96 -4.34
C LYS A 63 6.95 13.29 -4.73
N SER A 64 6.93 12.29 -5.62
CA SER A 64 8.11 11.50 -6.01
C SER A 64 8.85 10.85 -4.82
N ARG A 65 8.16 10.65 -3.68
CA ARG A 65 8.73 9.97 -2.51
C ARG A 65 8.73 8.46 -2.74
N LYS A 66 9.88 7.83 -2.56
CA LYS A 66 10.02 6.37 -2.59
C LYS A 66 9.40 5.77 -1.33
N GLY A 67 9.05 4.48 -1.36
CA GLY A 67 8.40 3.83 -0.22
C GLY A 67 9.25 3.87 1.05
N ASN A 68 10.56 3.64 0.94
CA ASN A 68 11.47 3.64 2.09
C ASN A 68 11.86 5.06 2.56
N GLU A 69 11.45 6.10 1.83
CA GLU A 69 11.59 7.50 2.24
C GLU A 69 10.36 7.98 3.04
N ILE A 70 9.31 7.16 3.13
CA ILE A 70 8.11 7.45 3.90
C ILE A 70 8.27 6.88 5.32
N PRO A 71 8.21 7.72 6.38
CA PRO A 71 8.21 7.27 7.75
C PRO A 71 7.12 6.25 8.04
N PHE A 72 7.46 5.22 8.81
CA PHE A 72 6.52 4.19 9.25
C PHE A 72 5.27 4.76 9.94
N SER A 73 5.41 5.86 10.68
CA SER A 73 4.28 6.55 11.32
C SER A 73 3.24 7.07 10.31
N GLU A 74 3.66 7.48 9.11
CA GLU A 74 2.74 7.90 8.07
C GLU A 74 1.97 6.70 7.48
N TYR A 75 2.62 5.54 7.34
CA TYR A 75 1.94 4.30 6.96
C TYR A 75 0.88 3.89 7.98
N LEU A 76 1.18 3.96 9.28
CA LEU A 76 0.20 3.69 10.35
C LEU A 76 -0.97 4.69 10.33
N ALA A 77 -0.67 5.97 10.11
CA ALA A 77 -1.72 7.00 9.98
C ALA A 77 -2.62 6.71 8.77
N ALA A 78 -2.04 6.29 7.64
CA ALA A 78 -2.80 5.94 6.44
C ALA A 78 -3.68 4.71 6.68
N ALA A 79 -3.13 3.64 7.24
CA ALA A 79 -3.84 2.42 7.57
C ALA A 79 -5.04 2.68 8.51
N SER A 80 -4.84 3.52 9.53
CA SER A 80 -5.89 3.92 10.49
C SER A 80 -6.90 4.95 9.97
N GLY A 81 -6.77 5.41 8.72
CA GLY A 81 -7.67 6.42 8.15
C GLY A 81 -7.49 7.84 8.69
N LYS A 82 -6.37 8.12 9.37
CA LYS A 82 -6.04 9.45 9.92
C LYS A 82 -5.36 10.37 8.90
N VAL A 83 -5.04 9.87 7.71
CA VAL A 83 -4.48 10.69 6.61
C VAL A 83 -5.61 11.29 5.79
N ALA A 84 -5.67 12.61 5.72
CA ALA A 84 -6.50 13.32 4.75
C ALA A 84 -5.97 13.01 3.34
N LEU A 85 -6.61 12.06 2.65
CA LEU A 85 -6.35 11.81 1.24
C LEU A 85 -6.78 13.05 0.47
N ALA A 86 -5.83 13.78 -0.13
CA ALA A 86 -6.14 14.85 -1.07
C ALA A 86 -7.03 14.27 -2.19
N ALA A 87 -8.21 14.86 -2.33
CA ALA A 87 -9.26 14.45 -3.26
C ALA A 87 -8.83 14.68 -4.73
#